data_AF-A0A3R9EQ14-F1
#
_entry.id   AF-A0A3R9EQ14-F1
#
_cell.length_a   1.000
_cell.length_b   1.000
_cell.length_c   1.000
_cell.angle_alpha   90.00
_cell.angle_beta   90.00
_cell.angle_gamma   90.00
#
_symmetry.space_group_name_H-M   'P 1'
#
loop_
_entity.id
_entity.type
_entity.pdbx_description
1 polymer ?
#
loop_
_entity_poly.entity_id
_entity_poly.type
_entity_poly.pdbx_seq_one_letter_code
_entity_poly.pdbx_strand_id
1 'polypeptide(L)'
;MKIAIIDGYVDEPACFGVPPYISPYIRYIAGALVERGIGRDNISYFTIDGIRNSKKEDLALLGRADLVVILSGMTVPGKYLRSSPITLKEIEYLCRTAAGVKVIGGPIRLGYSSEGGMAASTLEMADENVFVARQDIEAFVHDIIAPGPCIGDPDNVEHRMRTVGEIGRWADKGAFIIRQHPDFPNIMCEMETYRGCGRDTHCSFCTEFFYGPSTYRSVEDVVAEAASLYKEGALYFRLGRQPDLFTYHAVDLGDSLPRPNPQALESLYSGIRKVAPGLEVLHMDNANPATIATYPDECSKIMKTILKYHTPGDVAAMGMESADPAVIRANNLKAMPDDVFEAVKLMNEIGSIRGENGLSHLLPGLNFVHGLAGETKKTFGLNYDFLKNIF
;
A
#
# COMPACT_ATOMS: atom_id res chain seq x y z
N MET A 1 -14.50 -25.49 5.80
CA MET A 1 -13.09 -25.03 5.91
C MET A 1 -13.06 -23.77 6.74
N LYS A 2 -12.21 -23.70 7.77
CA LYS A 2 -11.92 -22.52 8.59
C LYS A 2 -10.58 -21.91 8.17
N ILE A 3 -10.55 -20.59 8.04
CA ILE A 3 -9.38 -19.87 7.54
C ILE A 3 -9.01 -18.76 8.51
N ALA A 4 -7.71 -18.63 8.79
CA ALA A 4 -7.16 -17.51 9.52
C ALA A 4 -6.28 -16.67 8.59
N ILE A 5 -6.57 -15.37 8.50
CA ILE A 5 -5.71 -14.37 7.85
C ILE A 5 -4.95 -13.65 8.96
N ILE A 6 -3.62 -13.71 8.89
CA ILE A 6 -2.71 -13.02 9.79
C ILE A 6 -2.12 -11.83 9.05
N ASP A 7 -2.44 -10.64 9.53
CA ASP A 7 -1.85 -9.38 9.10
C ASP A 7 -0.55 -9.14 9.86
N GLY A 8 0.55 -9.49 9.21
CA GLY A 8 1.90 -9.20 9.65
C GLY A 8 2.35 -7.77 9.35
N TYR A 9 1.45 -6.95 8.82
CA TYR A 9 1.69 -5.62 8.26
C TYR A 9 2.60 -5.62 7.03
N VAL A 10 2.35 -4.64 6.16
CA VAL A 10 3.14 -4.39 4.97
C VAL A 10 3.70 -2.97 5.00
N ASP A 11 4.94 -2.82 4.56
CA ASP A 11 5.59 -1.52 4.33
C ASP A 11 6.38 -1.58 3.02
N GLU A 12 5.77 -1.01 1.99
CA GLU A 12 6.30 -0.85 0.64
C GLU A 12 6.38 0.64 0.30
N PRO A 13 7.27 1.07 -0.62
CA PRO A 13 7.30 2.46 -1.08
C PRO A 13 5.94 3.01 -1.52
N ALA A 14 5.06 2.14 -2.02
CA ALA A 14 3.74 2.50 -2.50
C ALA A 14 2.59 2.19 -1.54
N CYS A 15 2.78 1.31 -0.53
CA CYS A 15 1.68 0.74 0.27
C CYS A 15 2.05 0.63 1.75
N PHE A 16 1.15 1.04 2.64
CA PHE A 16 1.40 1.04 4.08
C PHE A 16 0.25 0.40 4.85
N GLY A 17 0.56 -0.65 5.62
CA GLY A 17 -0.42 -1.45 6.35
C GLY A 17 -0.19 -1.55 7.86
N VAL A 18 0.72 -0.75 8.43
CA VAL A 18 0.95 -0.73 9.89
C VAL A 18 -0.15 0.09 10.56
N PRO A 19 -0.70 -0.30 11.73
CA PRO A 19 -1.79 0.41 12.40
C PRO A 19 -1.56 1.92 12.57
N PRO A 20 -2.60 2.75 12.37
CA PRO A 20 -4.03 2.38 12.27
C PRO A 20 -4.51 1.99 10.87
N TYR A 21 -3.61 1.66 9.95
CA TYR A 21 -3.94 1.32 8.56
C TYR A 21 -4.30 -0.17 8.41
N ILE A 22 -5.15 -0.47 7.42
CA ILE A 22 -5.36 -1.82 6.89
C ILE A 22 -5.06 -1.83 5.39
N SER A 23 -4.07 -2.64 5.01
CA SER A 23 -3.64 -2.74 3.62
C SER A 23 -4.74 -3.32 2.73
N PRO A 24 -4.77 -2.98 1.43
CA PRO A 24 -5.75 -3.53 0.51
C PRO A 24 -5.62 -5.05 0.33
N TYR A 25 -4.42 -5.62 0.47
CA TYR A 25 -4.15 -7.05 0.32
C TYR A 25 -4.99 -7.93 1.25
N ILE A 26 -5.18 -7.51 2.52
CA ILE A 26 -6.02 -8.26 3.47
C ILE A 26 -7.44 -8.44 2.95
N ARG A 27 -8.02 -7.36 2.41
CA ARG A 27 -9.38 -7.39 1.85
C ARG A 27 -9.42 -8.23 0.59
N TYR A 28 -8.39 -8.17 -0.26
CA TYR A 28 -8.33 -8.99 -1.45
C TYR A 28 -8.19 -10.48 -1.16
N ILE A 29 -7.39 -10.87 -0.16
CA ILE A 29 -7.30 -12.26 0.32
C ILE A 29 -8.68 -12.73 0.80
N ALA A 30 -9.34 -11.95 1.67
CA ALA A 30 -10.68 -12.29 2.16
C ALA A 30 -11.71 -12.39 1.02
N GLY A 31 -11.66 -11.47 0.06
CA GLY A 31 -12.55 -11.46 -1.11
C GLY A 31 -12.33 -12.63 -2.05
N ALA A 32 -11.07 -13.00 -2.30
CA ALA A 32 -10.69 -14.19 -3.08
C ALA A 32 -11.25 -15.47 -2.47
N LEU A 33 -11.14 -15.63 -1.14
CA LEU A 33 -11.69 -16.75 -0.41
C LEU A 33 -13.22 -16.81 -0.50
N VAL A 34 -13.89 -15.66 -0.36
CA VAL A 34 -15.36 -15.55 -0.52
C VAL A 34 -15.78 -15.87 -1.95
N GLU A 35 -15.03 -15.42 -2.97
CA GLU A 35 -15.29 -15.75 -4.38
C GLU A 35 -15.23 -17.26 -4.64
N ARG A 36 -14.38 -17.98 -3.89
CA ARG A 36 -14.28 -19.44 -3.91
C ARG A 36 -15.31 -20.17 -3.03
N GLY A 37 -16.28 -19.46 -2.48
CA GLY A 37 -17.39 -20.03 -1.72
C GLY A 37 -17.10 -20.26 -0.23
N ILE A 38 -16.00 -19.72 0.30
CA ILE A 38 -15.78 -19.71 1.75
C ILE A 38 -16.72 -18.69 2.39
N GLY A 39 -17.60 -19.15 3.29
CA GLY A 39 -18.50 -18.26 4.03
C GLY A 39 -17.73 -17.28 4.92
N ARG A 40 -18.20 -16.02 5.01
CA ARG A 40 -17.56 -14.94 5.79
C ARG A 40 -17.27 -15.33 7.24
N ASP A 41 -18.19 -16.06 7.88
CA ASP A 41 -18.06 -16.51 9.28
C ASP A 41 -16.95 -17.55 9.50
N ASN A 42 -16.42 -18.13 8.41
CA ASN A 42 -15.30 -19.06 8.46
C ASN A 42 -13.95 -18.38 8.21
N ILE A 43 -13.92 -17.06 8.01
CA ILE A 43 -12.70 -16.29 7.78
C ILE A 43 -12.46 -15.40 9.00
N SER A 44 -11.42 -15.74 9.77
CA SER A 44 -10.98 -14.97 10.93
C SER A 44 -9.77 -14.12 10.58
N TYR A 45 -9.72 -12.90 11.10
CA TYR A 45 -8.62 -11.96 10.95
C TYR A 45 -7.88 -11.76 12.27
N PHE A 46 -6.56 -11.74 12.19
CA PHE A 46 -5.68 -11.48 13.33
C PHE A 46 -4.58 -10.50 12.90
N THR A 47 -4.27 -9.50 13.73
CA THR A 47 -3.04 -8.72 13.57
C THR A 47 -1.90 -9.39 14.31
N ILE A 48 -0.66 -9.17 13.86
CA ILE A 48 0.51 -9.65 14.60
C ILE A 48 0.57 -9.07 16.02
N ASP A 49 0.13 -7.83 16.25
CA ASP A 49 0.07 -7.29 17.62
C ASP A 49 -1.00 -7.96 18.47
N GLY A 50 -2.14 -8.33 17.87
CA GLY A 50 -3.14 -9.15 18.55
C GLY A 50 -2.55 -10.47 19.02
N ILE A 51 -1.78 -11.13 18.14
CA ILE A 51 -1.09 -12.40 18.46
C ILE A 51 -0.03 -12.21 19.55
N ARG A 52 0.80 -11.17 19.45
CA ARG A 52 1.84 -10.85 20.46
C ARG A 52 1.24 -10.67 21.86
N ASN A 53 0.04 -10.09 21.93
CA ASN A 53 -0.67 -9.81 23.18
C ASN A 53 -1.63 -10.93 23.61
N SER A 54 -1.77 -11.99 22.82
CA SER A 54 -2.68 -13.12 23.09
C SER A 54 -2.09 -14.12 24.07
N LYS A 55 -2.94 -14.76 24.88
CA LYS A 55 -2.53 -15.95 25.65
C LYS A 55 -2.50 -17.17 24.73
N LYS A 56 -1.77 -18.21 25.13
CA LYS A 56 -1.70 -19.48 24.37
C LYS A 56 -3.08 -20.09 24.08
N GLU A 57 -4.04 -19.91 24.99
CA GLU A 57 -5.42 -20.38 24.83
C GLU A 57 -6.17 -19.64 23.72
N ASP A 58 -5.87 -18.35 23.51
CA ASP A 58 -6.51 -17.50 22.49
C ASP A 58 -6.03 -17.87 21.07
N LEU A 59 -4.81 -18.41 20.96
CA LEU A 59 -4.25 -18.94 19.70
C LEU A 59 -4.85 -20.31 19.31
N ALA A 60 -5.73 -20.90 20.12
CA ALA A 60 -6.39 -22.16 19.80
C ALA A 60 -7.23 -22.09 18.51
N LEU A 61 -7.70 -20.90 18.13
CA LEU A 61 -8.37 -20.69 16.84
C LEU A 61 -7.42 -20.88 15.65
N LEU A 62 -6.18 -20.38 15.75
CA LEU A 62 -5.14 -20.59 14.74
C LEU A 62 -4.77 -22.07 14.62
N GLY A 63 -4.69 -22.77 15.75
CA GLY A 63 -4.42 -24.22 15.77
C GLY A 63 -5.53 -25.09 15.15
N ARG A 64 -6.74 -24.54 14.97
CA ARG A 64 -7.91 -25.22 14.38
C ARG A 64 -8.22 -24.77 12.95
N ALA A 65 -7.45 -23.85 12.39
CA ALA A 65 -7.65 -23.39 11.03
C ALA A 65 -7.13 -24.45 10.04
N ASP A 66 -7.91 -24.71 8.99
CA ASP A 66 -7.51 -25.59 7.89
C ASP A 66 -6.49 -24.89 6.98
N LEU A 67 -6.59 -23.56 6.86
CA LEU A 67 -5.66 -22.69 6.13
C LEU A 67 -5.30 -21.46 6.98
N VAL A 68 -4.01 -21.16 7.08
CA VAL A 68 -3.48 -19.94 7.68
C VAL A 68 -2.74 -19.14 6.60
N VAL A 69 -3.23 -17.94 6.31
CA VAL A 69 -2.61 -17.02 5.35
C VAL A 69 -1.87 -15.94 6.13
N ILE A 70 -0.57 -15.82 5.93
CA ILE A 70 0.29 -14.83 6.58
C ILE A 70 0.71 -13.81 5.54
N LEU A 71 0.13 -12.61 5.62
CA LEU A 71 0.58 -11.46 4.84
C LEU A 71 1.75 -10.81 5.58
N SER A 72 2.87 -10.63 4.89
CA SER A 72 4.06 -9.99 5.44
C SER A 72 4.87 -9.31 4.34
N GLY A 73 5.55 -8.23 4.69
CA GLY A 73 6.64 -7.70 3.89
C GLY A 73 7.02 -6.28 4.24
N MET A 74 8.30 -6.08 4.57
CA MET A 74 8.92 -4.77 4.67
C MET A 74 10.00 -4.69 3.62
N THR A 75 9.82 -3.85 2.61
CA THR A 75 10.85 -3.59 1.60
C THR A 75 11.65 -2.33 1.92
N VAL A 76 11.11 -1.44 2.76
CA VAL A 76 11.79 -0.25 3.27
C VAL A 76 11.74 -0.28 4.81
N PRO A 77 12.81 -0.74 5.49
CA PRO A 77 12.78 -0.82 6.95
C PRO A 77 12.62 0.56 7.60
N GLY A 78 11.56 0.72 8.39
CA GLY A 78 11.25 1.96 9.10
C GLY A 78 11.27 1.83 10.63
N LYS A 79 11.23 2.99 11.30
CA LYS A 79 10.82 3.06 12.71
C LYS A 79 9.36 3.46 12.76
N TYR A 80 8.57 2.63 13.43
CA TYR A 80 7.13 2.81 13.52
C TYR A 80 6.74 3.31 14.90
N LEU A 81 5.75 4.21 14.97
CA LEU A 81 5.35 4.83 16.23
C LEU A 81 4.60 3.87 17.17
N ARG A 82 3.75 3.01 16.63
CA ARG A 82 2.82 2.18 17.41
C ARG A 82 3.16 0.70 17.39
N SER A 83 3.51 0.17 16.22
CA SER A 83 3.54 -1.26 15.94
C SER A 83 4.65 -1.59 14.96
N SER A 84 5.28 -2.75 15.08
CA SER A 84 6.29 -3.20 14.12
C SER A 84 5.75 -4.35 13.27
N PRO A 85 6.09 -4.45 11.98
CA PRO A 85 5.75 -5.62 11.17
C PRO A 85 6.28 -6.92 11.76
N ILE A 86 5.72 -8.03 11.29
CA ILE A 86 6.07 -9.37 11.73
C ILE A 86 7.53 -9.72 11.40
N THR A 87 8.20 -10.40 12.32
CA THR A 87 9.57 -10.90 12.14
C THR A 87 9.59 -12.32 11.57
N LEU A 88 10.70 -12.72 10.95
CA LEU A 88 10.90 -14.10 10.46
C LEU A 88 10.71 -15.15 11.57
N LYS A 89 11.21 -14.88 12.77
CA LYS A 89 11.05 -15.77 13.94
C LYS A 89 9.59 -15.94 14.34
N GLU A 90 8.78 -14.89 14.21
CA GLU A 90 7.33 -14.96 14.46
C GLU A 90 6.61 -15.74 13.38
N ILE A 91 6.99 -15.57 12.10
CA ILE A 91 6.47 -16.39 10.99
C ILE A 91 6.77 -17.88 11.23
N GLU A 92 8.01 -18.23 11.58
CA GLU A 92 8.40 -19.60 11.93
C GLU A 92 7.60 -20.15 13.12
N TYR A 93 7.41 -19.33 14.16
CA TYR A 93 6.61 -19.71 15.33
C TYR A 93 5.16 -20.00 14.96
N LEU A 94 4.55 -19.15 14.13
CA LEU A 94 3.19 -19.34 13.64
C LEU A 94 3.07 -20.58 12.77
N CYS A 95 4.03 -20.83 11.89
CA CYS A 95 4.05 -22.03 11.05
C CYS A 95 4.11 -23.32 11.87
N ARG A 96 4.87 -23.34 12.97
CA ARG A 96 4.92 -24.48 13.91
C ARG A 96 3.66 -24.64 14.76
N THR A 97 2.93 -23.54 15.00
CA THR A 97 1.74 -23.54 15.86
C THR A 97 0.48 -23.93 15.09
N ALA A 98 0.41 -23.58 13.81
CA ALA A 98 -0.71 -23.90 12.93
C ALA A 98 -0.62 -25.35 12.42
N ALA A 99 -1.68 -26.12 12.61
CA ALA A 99 -1.77 -27.50 12.14
C ALA A 99 -2.18 -27.63 10.65
N GLY A 100 -2.93 -26.64 10.13
CA GLY A 100 -3.40 -26.63 8.75
C GLY A 100 -2.32 -26.33 7.71
N VAL A 101 -2.75 -25.99 6.49
CA VAL A 101 -1.89 -25.46 5.44
C VAL A 101 -1.52 -24.00 5.74
N LYS A 102 -0.28 -23.60 5.51
CA LYS A 102 0.22 -22.24 5.75
C LYS A 102 0.64 -21.65 4.42
N VAL A 103 0.16 -20.45 4.13
CA VAL A 103 0.54 -19.68 2.94
C VAL A 103 1.15 -18.37 3.42
N ILE A 104 2.41 -18.13 3.06
CA ILE A 104 3.12 -16.89 3.36
C ILE A 104 3.26 -16.10 2.07
N GLY A 105 3.03 -14.80 2.10
CA GLY A 105 3.22 -13.97 0.92
C GLY A 105 3.08 -12.48 1.22
N GLY A 106 2.96 -11.69 0.17
CA GLY A 106 3.10 -10.25 0.23
C GLY A 106 4.51 -9.80 -0.14
N PRO A 107 4.91 -8.57 0.21
CA PRO A 107 6.17 -7.98 -0.24
C PRO A 107 7.41 -8.72 0.26
N ILE A 108 7.30 -9.56 1.28
CA ILE A 108 8.39 -10.42 1.80
C ILE A 108 9.05 -11.28 0.71
N ARG A 109 8.31 -11.59 -0.37
CA ARG A 109 8.84 -12.33 -1.54
C ARG A 109 9.95 -11.56 -2.28
N LEU A 110 9.93 -10.23 -2.23
CA LEU A 110 10.89 -9.35 -2.92
C LEU A 110 12.21 -9.22 -2.15
N GLY A 111 12.27 -9.84 -0.97
CA GLY A 111 13.42 -9.86 -0.11
C GLY A 111 13.12 -9.22 1.24
N TYR A 112 13.81 -9.70 2.26
CA TYR A 112 13.74 -9.17 3.62
C TYR A 112 15.10 -8.59 4.01
N SER A 113 15.10 -7.37 4.54
CA SER A 113 16.29 -6.76 5.16
C SER A 113 15.91 -6.16 6.52
N SER A 114 16.83 -6.23 7.48
CA SER A 114 16.66 -5.60 8.79
C SER A 114 17.01 -4.11 8.78
N GLU A 115 17.69 -3.60 7.74
CA GLU A 115 18.14 -2.20 7.66
C GLU A 115 18.27 -1.73 6.20
N GLY A 116 18.08 -0.43 5.96
CA GLY A 116 18.31 0.19 4.65
C GLY A 116 19.77 0.09 4.20
N GLY A 117 20.01 -0.10 2.91
CA GLY A 117 21.36 -0.23 2.34
C GLY A 117 22.00 -1.62 2.43
N MET A 118 21.33 -2.62 3.02
CA MET A 118 21.77 -4.02 2.98
C MET A 118 21.08 -4.84 1.88
N ALA A 119 21.76 -5.86 1.38
CA ALA A 119 21.18 -6.81 0.43
C ALA A 119 20.06 -7.62 1.09
N ALA A 120 18.91 -7.71 0.43
CA ALA A 120 17.79 -8.48 0.92
C ALA A 120 18.03 -9.99 0.78
N SER A 121 17.61 -10.78 1.78
CA SER A 121 17.66 -12.26 1.72
C SER A 121 16.33 -12.85 1.23
N THR A 122 16.41 -14.00 0.56
CA THR A 122 15.23 -14.79 0.15
C THR A 122 14.67 -15.59 1.31
N LEU A 123 13.34 -15.67 1.39
CA LEU A 123 12.66 -16.51 2.37
C LEU A 123 12.71 -17.97 1.91
N GLU A 124 13.64 -18.74 2.45
CA GLU A 124 13.68 -20.19 2.28
C GLU A 124 13.09 -20.86 3.53
N MET A 125 11.79 -21.18 3.47
CA MET A 125 11.12 -21.99 4.48
C MET A 125 10.67 -23.29 3.82
N ALA A 126 11.35 -24.39 4.15
CA ALA A 126 10.97 -25.73 3.70
C ALA A 126 10.42 -26.50 4.90
N ASP A 127 9.10 -26.60 5.00
CA ASP A 127 8.41 -27.41 5.99
C ASP A 127 7.12 -27.97 5.40
N GLU A 128 6.63 -29.07 5.96
CA GLU A 128 5.42 -29.73 5.50
C GLU A 128 4.21 -28.78 5.64
N ASN A 129 3.44 -28.66 4.55
CA ASN A 129 2.27 -27.78 4.48
C ASN A 129 2.58 -26.27 4.68
N VAL A 130 3.81 -25.81 4.39
CA VAL A 130 4.16 -24.38 4.31
C VAL A 130 4.46 -24.01 2.86
N PHE A 131 3.73 -23.04 2.31
CA PHE A 131 3.88 -22.58 0.93
C PHE A 131 4.16 -21.08 0.90
N VAL A 132 5.14 -20.67 0.09
CA VAL A 132 5.48 -19.25 -0.09
C VAL A 132 4.96 -18.80 -1.46
N ALA A 133 4.04 -17.84 -1.45
CA ALA A 133 3.53 -17.23 -2.68
C ALA A 133 4.63 -16.38 -3.34
N ARG A 134 5.09 -16.82 -4.51
CA ARG A 134 6.14 -16.16 -5.30
C ARG A 134 5.66 -14.92 -6.08
N GLN A 135 4.35 -14.69 -6.14
CA GLN A 135 3.71 -13.51 -6.75
C GLN A 135 2.65 -12.95 -5.80
N ASP A 136 1.49 -12.49 -6.29
CA ASP A 136 0.42 -11.94 -5.46
C ASP A 136 -0.23 -13.04 -4.62
N ILE A 137 -0.26 -12.84 -3.30
CA ILE A 137 -0.73 -13.85 -2.33
C ILE A 137 -2.23 -14.12 -2.47
N GLU A 138 -3.03 -13.10 -2.75
CA GLU A 138 -4.47 -13.21 -2.97
C GLU A 138 -4.81 -14.06 -4.19
N ALA A 139 -4.01 -14.00 -5.26
CA ALA A 139 -4.18 -14.84 -6.44
C ALA A 139 -3.80 -16.28 -6.13
N PHE A 140 -2.69 -16.50 -5.42
CA PHE A 140 -2.29 -17.83 -4.97
C PHE A 140 -3.36 -18.45 -4.07
N VAL A 141 -3.85 -17.70 -3.07
CA VAL A 141 -4.92 -18.14 -2.16
C VAL A 141 -6.21 -18.43 -2.91
N HIS A 142 -6.58 -17.61 -3.90
CA HIS A 142 -7.72 -17.90 -4.78
C HIS A 142 -7.53 -19.25 -5.50
N ASP A 143 -6.36 -19.47 -6.09
CA ASP A 143 -6.13 -20.59 -7.00
C ASP A 143 -5.93 -21.94 -6.28
N ILE A 144 -5.40 -21.95 -5.04
CA ILE A 144 -5.29 -23.17 -4.25
C ILE A 144 -6.63 -23.68 -3.72
N ILE A 145 -7.68 -22.85 -3.66
CA ILE A 145 -9.01 -23.30 -3.21
C ILE A 145 -9.74 -23.92 -4.40
N ALA A 146 -9.94 -25.23 -4.32
CA ALA A 146 -10.64 -26.01 -5.33
C ALA A 146 -12.18 -25.90 -5.17
N PRO A 147 -12.97 -26.25 -6.20
CA PRO A 147 -14.43 -26.33 -6.09
C PRO A 147 -14.84 -27.30 -4.97
N GLY A 148 -15.68 -26.87 -4.03
CA GLY A 148 -16.13 -27.70 -2.90
C GLY A 148 -15.46 -27.36 -1.56
N PRO A 149 -15.38 -26.05 -1.23
CA PRO A 149 -14.39 -25.41 -0.35
C PRO A 149 -13.37 -26.37 0.30
N CYS A 150 -12.43 -26.84 -0.51
CA CYS A 150 -11.29 -27.68 -0.12
C CYS A 150 -9.98 -27.09 -0.65
N ILE A 151 -8.87 -27.42 0.01
CA ILE A 151 -7.54 -27.04 -0.47
C ILE A 151 -7.18 -28.06 -1.56
N GLY A 152 -6.84 -27.56 -2.75
CA GLY A 152 -6.37 -28.35 -3.87
C GLY A 152 -4.93 -28.80 -3.66
N ASP A 153 -4.10 -28.67 -4.70
CA ASP A 153 -2.69 -29.04 -4.66
C ASP A 153 -1.80 -27.78 -4.77
N PRO A 154 -1.36 -27.20 -3.65
CA PRO A 154 -0.59 -25.96 -3.66
C PRO A 154 0.77 -26.08 -4.35
N ASP A 155 1.36 -27.28 -4.46
CA ASP A 155 2.65 -27.50 -5.13
C ASP A 155 2.55 -27.32 -6.65
N ASN A 156 1.37 -27.58 -7.22
CA ASN A 156 1.12 -27.53 -8.66
C ASN A 156 0.31 -26.30 -9.12
N VAL A 157 0.07 -25.34 -8.22
CA VAL A 157 -0.60 -24.08 -8.57
C VAL A 157 0.40 -23.08 -9.17
N GLU A 158 -0.01 -22.44 -10.25
CA GLU A 158 0.75 -21.36 -10.88
C GLU A 158 0.81 -20.14 -9.95
N HIS A 159 2.02 -19.62 -9.71
CA HIS A 159 2.18 -18.34 -9.01
C HIS A 159 2.09 -17.21 -10.03
N ARG A 160 0.95 -16.53 -10.05
CA ARG A 160 0.67 -15.45 -11.00
C ARG A 160 0.41 -14.12 -10.29
N MET A 161 0.52 -13.07 -11.08
CA MET A 161 0.01 -11.75 -10.71
C MET A 161 -1.52 -11.75 -10.83
N ARG A 162 -2.20 -11.08 -9.91
CA ARG A 162 -3.64 -10.78 -10.01
C ARG A 162 -3.92 -9.77 -11.12
N THR A 163 -5.14 -9.78 -11.60
CA THR A 163 -5.66 -8.82 -12.58
C THR A 163 -6.46 -7.70 -11.91
N VAL A 164 -6.61 -6.57 -12.61
CA VAL A 164 -7.48 -5.46 -12.16
C VAL A 164 -8.94 -5.90 -11.98
N GLY A 165 -9.42 -6.77 -12.87
CA GLY A 165 -10.79 -7.29 -12.78
C GLY A 165 -11.00 -8.19 -11.56
N GLU A 166 -9.99 -8.95 -11.15
CA GLU A 166 -10.04 -9.75 -9.91
C GLU A 166 -10.10 -8.86 -8.67
N ILE A 167 -9.21 -7.87 -8.58
CA ILE A 167 -9.19 -6.96 -7.41
C ILE A 167 -10.48 -6.15 -7.30
N GLY A 168 -11.09 -5.72 -8.42
CA GLY A 168 -12.41 -5.07 -8.40
C GLY A 168 -13.49 -5.93 -7.70
N ARG A 169 -13.50 -7.24 -7.97
CA ARG A 169 -14.44 -8.19 -7.32
C ARG A 169 -14.04 -8.53 -5.88
N TRP A 170 -12.77 -8.77 -5.64
CA TRP A 170 -12.28 -9.21 -4.33
C TRP A 170 -12.34 -8.06 -3.31
N ALA A 171 -12.09 -6.81 -3.73
CA ALA A 171 -12.23 -5.62 -2.89
C ALA A 171 -13.63 -5.53 -2.24
N ASP A 172 -14.67 -5.65 -3.07
CA ASP A 172 -16.08 -5.64 -2.63
C ASP A 172 -16.39 -6.81 -1.71
N LYS A 173 -16.07 -8.04 -2.14
CA LYS A 173 -16.39 -9.26 -1.39
C LYS A 173 -15.69 -9.33 -0.03
N GLY A 174 -14.49 -8.78 0.05
CA GLY A 174 -13.63 -8.80 1.23
C GLY A 174 -13.83 -7.63 2.19
N ALA A 175 -14.61 -6.61 1.85
CA ALA A 175 -14.79 -5.41 2.66
C ALA A 175 -15.23 -5.69 4.11
N PHE A 176 -15.97 -6.77 4.36
CA PHE A 176 -16.44 -7.15 5.71
C PHE A 176 -15.31 -7.39 6.73
N ILE A 177 -14.11 -7.77 6.25
CA ILE A 177 -13.00 -8.17 7.11
C ILE A 177 -12.54 -7.04 8.03
N ILE A 178 -12.78 -5.79 7.61
CA ILE A 178 -12.39 -4.59 8.36
C ILE A 178 -13.03 -4.54 9.75
N ARG A 179 -14.22 -5.13 9.93
CA ARG A 179 -14.94 -5.18 11.21
C ARG A 179 -14.23 -6.01 12.27
N GLN A 180 -13.31 -6.87 11.84
CA GLN A 180 -12.51 -7.71 12.72
C GLN A 180 -11.19 -7.02 13.14
N HIS A 181 -10.85 -5.86 12.56
CA HIS A 181 -9.63 -5.16 12.91
C HIS A 181 -9.72 -4.53 14.32
N PRO A 182 -8.69 -4.64 15.17
CA PRO A 182 -8.73 -4.13 16.55
C PRO A 182 -9.06 -2.64 16.69
N ASP A 183 -8.65 -1.82 15.73
CA ASP A 183 -8.92 -0.38 15.72
C ASP A 183 -10.29 0.01 15.13
N PHE A 184 -11.10 -0.94 14.64
CA PHE A 184 -12.41 -0.62 14.06
C PHE A 184 -13.31 0.08 15.10
N PRO A 185 -14.03 1.16 14.75
CA PRO A 185 -14.21 1.74 13.41
C PRO A 185 -13.16 2.78 12.98
N ASN A 186 -12.16 3.07 13.82
CA ASN A 186 -11.14 4.11 13.62
C ASN A 186 -9.94 3.64 12.76
N ILE A 187 -10.22 2.75 11.81
CA ILE A 187 -9.21 2.16 10.91
C ILE A 187 -9.11 2.95 9.61
N MET A 188 -7.89 3.21 9.17
CA MET A 188 -7.62 3.81 7.87
C MET A 188 -7.60 2.74 6.78
N CYS A 189 -8.64 2.73 5.94
CA CYS A 189 -8.73 1.80 4.81
C CYS A 189 -7.93 2.36 3.63
N GLU A 190 -6.76 1.79 3.37
CA GLU A 190 -5.95 2.15 2.21
C GLU A 190 -6.50 1.49 0.95
N MET A 191 -6.94 2.26 -0.04
CA MET A 191 -7.52 1.78 -1.30
C MET A 191 -6.51 1.93 -2.43
N GLU A 192 -6.21 0.81 -3.09
CA GLU A 192 -5.32 0.80 -4.24
C GLU A 192 -5.93 1.54 -5.42
N THR A 193 -5.18 2.43 -6.06
CA THR A 193 -5.60 3.00 -7.36
C THR A 193 -4.93 2.31 -8.53
N TYR A 194 -3.62 2.05 -8.47
CA TYR A 194 -2.88 1.35 -9.53
C TYR A 194 -1.56 0.75 -9.04
N ARG A 195 -0.94 -0.12 -9.86
CA ARG A 195 0.45 -0.62 -9.68
C ARG A 195 1.38 -0.16 -10.74
N GLY A 196 2.66 -0.33 -10.47
CA GLY A 196 3.72 -0.26 -11.46
C GLY A 196 4.14 1.17 -11.67
N CYS A 197 5.24 1.34 -12.40
CA CYS A 197 5.80 2.65 -12.66
C CYS A 197 5.93 2.85 -14.17
N GLY A 198 5.44 3.99 -14.67
CA GLY A 198 5.54 4.35 -16.08
C GLY A 198 6.90 4.94 -16.49
N ARG A 199 7.86 5.05 -15.56
CA ARG A 199 9.20 5.59 -15.87
C ARG A 199 10.05 4.52 -16.55
N ASP A 200 10.75 4.89 -17.62
CA ASP A 200 11.71 3.99 -18.28
C ASP A 200 12.87 3.60 -17.36
N THR A 201 13.34 4.55 -16.54
CA THR A 201 14.39 4.32 -15.55
C THR A 201 13.81 4.42 -14.15
N HIS A 202 14.01 3.35 -13.38
CA HIS A 202 13.43 3.19 -12.04
C HIS A 202 14.43 3.62 -10.96
N CYS A 203 13.91 4.14 -9.84
CA CYS A 203 14.72 4.40 -8.66
C CYS A 203 15.36 3.08 -8.18
N SER A 204 16.63 3.12 -7.79
CA SER A 204 17.42 1.92 -7.43
C SER A 204 16.83 1.07 -6.30
N PHE A 205 16.02 1.67 -5.42
CA PHE A 205 15.43 1.01 -4.24
C PHE A 205 13.95 0.64 -4.43
N CYS A 206 13.30 1.10 -5.51
CA CYS A 206 11.85 1.01 -5.63
C CYS A 206 11.41 -0.38 -6.11
N THR A 207 10.44 -0.98 -5.43
CA THR A 207 9.90 -2.30 -5.77
C THR A 207 8.86 -2.26 -6.89
N GLU A 208 8.35 -1.08 -7.27
CA GLU A 208 7.32 -0.95 -8.31
C GLU A 208 7.76 -1.50 -9.67
N PHE A 209 9.06 -1.52 -9.96
CA PHE A 209 9.62 -2.14 -11.17
C PHE A 209 9.23 -3.61 -11.33
N PHE A 210 9.14 -4.37 -10.22
CA PHE A 210 8.80 -5.79 -10.26
C PHE A 210 7.35 -6.07 -10.66
N TYR A 211 6.49 -5.04 -10.66
CA TYR A 211 5.10 -5.13 -11.09
C TYR A 211 4.90 -4.72 -12.55
N GLY A 212 5.96 -4.25 -13.22
CA GLY A 212 5.93 -3.88 -14.64
C GLY A 212 5.29 -2.50 -14.90
N PRO A 213 4.74 -2.28 -16.11
CA PRO A 213 4.14 -1.00 -16.49
C PRO A 213 2.91 -0.68 -15.65
N SER A 214 2.54 0.61 -15.63
CA SER A 214 1.42 1.09 -14.83
C SER A 214 0.11 0.41 -15.22
N THR A 215 -0.55 -0.21 -14.24
CA THR A 215 -1.82 -0.93 -14.43
C THR A 215 -2.88 -0.34 -13.51
N TYR A 216 -3.80 0.43 -14.09
CA TYR A 216 -4.79 1.22 -13.35
C TYR A 216 -6.07 0.44 -13.06
N ARG A 217 -6.59 0.56 -11.83
CA ARG A 217 -7.99 0.20 -11.56
C ARG A 217 -8.92 1.18 -12.24
N SER A 218 -10.09 0.71 -12.65
CA SER A 218 -11.14 1.60 -13.11
C SER A 218 -11.61 2.51 -11.95
N VAL A 219 -12.12 3.70 -12.28
CA VAL A 219 -12.69 4.60 -11.27
C VAL A 219 -13.88 3.92 -10.59
N GLU A 220 -14.66 3.19 -11.38
CA GLU A 220 -15.85 2.45 -10.95
C GLU A 220 -15.51 1.41 -9.89
N ASP A 221 -14.43 0.65 -10.07
CA ASP A 221 -14.02 -0.38 -9.11
C ASP A 221 -13.53 0.22 -7.78
N VAL A 222 -12.80 1.34 -7.82
CA VAL A 222 -12.32 2.01 -6.59
C VAL A 222 -13.50 2.64 -5.83
N VAL A 223 -14.43 3.27 -6.55
CA VAL A 223 -15.65 3.83 -5.94
C VAL A 223 -16.56 2.72 -5.39
N ALA A 224 -16.66 1.58 -6.08
CA ALA A 224 -17.41 0.43 -5.57
C ALA A 224 -16.79 -0.14 -4.29
N GLU A 225 -15.46 -0.25 -4.22
CA GLU A 225 -14.77 -0.63 -2.98
C GLU A 225 -15.08 0.35 -1.84
N ALA A 226 -14.99 1.65 -2.09
CA ALA A 226 -15.31 2.66 -1.10
C ALA A 226 -16.76 2.53 -0.59
N ALA A 227 -17.72 2.27 -1.48
CA ALA A 227 -19.11 2.05 -1.13
C ALA A 227 -19.27 0.82 -0.21
N SER A 228 -18.59 -0.28 -0.53
CA SER A 228 -18.67 -1.52 0.25
C SER A 228 -17.98 -1.39 1.59
N LEU A 229 -16.83 -0.73 1.66
CA LEU A 229 -16.16 -0.38 2.92
C LEU A 229 -17.05 0.51 3.80
N TYR A 230 -17.65 1.55 3.22
CA TYR A 230 -18.55 2.46 3.94
C TYR A 230 -19.78 1.72 4.49
N LYS A 231 -20.37 0.81 3.70
CA LYS A 231 -21.46 -0.08 4.14
C LYS A 231 -21.05 -1.00 5.30
N GLU A 232 -19.80 -1.44 5.32
CA GLU A 232 -19.26 -2.24 6.42
C GLU A 232 -18.88 -1.39 7.65
N GLY A 233 -18.91 -0.06 7.53
CA GLY A 233 -18.77 0.92 8.63
C GLY A 233 -17.46 1.72 8.62
N ALA A 234 -16.67 1.66 7.54
CA ALA A 234 -15.44 2.45 7.43
C ALA A 234 -15.74 3.95 7.34
N LEU A 235 -14.97 4.76 8.08
CA LEU A 235 -15.05 6.23 8.05
C LEU A 235 -13.75 6.90 7.57
N TYR A 236 -12.64 6.17 7.52
CA TYR A 236 -11.32 6.71 7.20
C TYR A 236 -10.75 6.00 5.98
N PHE A 237 -10.40 6.77 4.95
CA PHE A 237 -9.96 6.29 3.66
C PHE A 237 -8.67 6.98 3.25
N ARG A 238 -7.75 6.21 2.66
CA ARG A 238 -6.53 6.75 2.01
C ARG A 238 -6.38 6.16 0.62
N LEU A 239 -6.18 7.01 -0.38
CA LEU A 239 -5.83 6.55 -1.73
C LEU A 239 -4.33 6.26 -1.79
N GLY A 240 -3.95 4.99 -1.85
CA GLY A 240 -2.57 4.51 -1.70
C GLY A 240 -2.29 3.27 -2.56
N ARG A 241 -1.21 2.54 -2.25
CA ARG A 241 -0.69 1.42 -3.09
C ARG A 241 -0.23 1.93 -4.49
N GLN A 242 0.04 3.22 -4.67
CA GLN A 242 0.56 3.74 -5.96
C GLN A 242 1.84 4.58 -5.80
N PRO A 243 2.73 4.64 -6.82
CA PRO A 243 3.92 5.49 -6.74
C PRO A 243 3.63 6.99 -6.91
N ASP A 244 2.53 7.38 -7.58
CA ASP A 244 2.15 8.78 -7.80
C ASP A 244 0.65 8.94 -8.15
N LEU A 245 -0.16 9.40 -7.19
CA LEU A 245 -1.61 9.59 -7.41
C LEU A 245 -1.91 10.55 -8.57
N PHE A 246 -1.05 11.54 -8.84
CA PHE A 246 -1.27 12.51 -9.92
C PHE A 246 -1.22 11.87 -11.31
N THR A 247 -0.63 10.67 -11.42
CA THR A 247 -0.57 9.91 -12.67
C THR A 247 -1.65 8.85 -12.81
N TYR A 248 -2.66 8.81 -11.93
CA TYR A 248 -3.78 7.89 -12.08
C TYR A 248 -4.54 8.13 -13.39
N HIS A 249 -4.58 7.12 -14.27
CA HIS A 249 -5.06 7.20 -15.66
C HIS A 249 -4.38 8.29 -16.51
N ALA A 250 -3.12 8.59 -16.22
CA ALA A 250 -2.31 9.47 -17.05
C ALA A 250 -2.16 8.92 -18.47
N VAL A 251 -2.04 9.83 -19.43
CA VAL A 251 -1.91 9.50 -20.84
C VAL A 251 -0.42 9.53 -21.21
N ASP A 252 0.08 8.40 -21.70
CA ASP A 252 1.41 8.34 -22.28
C ASP A 252 1.39 9.01 -23.67
N LEU A 253 2.15 10.09 -23.80
CA LEU A 253 2.31 10.85 -25.05
C LEU A 253 3.69 10.65 -25.69
N GLY A 254 4.49 9.70 -25.18
CA GLY A 254 5.89 9.52 -25.58
C GLY A 254 6.87 10.49 -24.93
N ASP A 255 6.42 11.25 -23.92
CA ASP A 255 7.25 12.08 -23.06
C ASP A 255 7.96 11.23 -21.97
N SER A 256 8.94 11.80 -21.27
CA SER A 256 9.66 11.10 -20.19
C SER A 256 8.79 10.83 -18.94
N LEU A 257 7.66 11.52 -18.80
CA LEU A 257 6.65 11.30 -17.76
C LEU A 257 5.26 11.29 -18.42
N PRO A 258 4.34 10.42 -17.97
CA PRO A 258 2.98 10.40 -18.50
C PRO A 258 2.22 11.66 -18.06
N ARG A 259 1.42 12.23 -18.96
CA ARG A 259 0.67 13.47 -18.70
C ARG A 259 -0.52 13.21 -17.77
N PRO A 260 -0.65 13.92 -16.64
CA PRO A 260 -1.76 13.75 -15.70
C PRO A 260 -3.15 13.88 -16.35
N ASN A 261 -4.13 13.18 -15.78
CA ASN A 261 -5.52 13.20 -16.22
C ASN A 261 -6.45 13.75 -15.13
N PRO A 262 -6.64 15.09 -15.04
CA PRO A 262 -7.46 15.69 -14.00
C PRO A 262 -8.90 15.17 -13.94
N GLN A 263 -9.48 14.78 -15.09
CA GLN A 263 -10.85 14.27 -15.16
C GLN A 263 -11.01 12.93 -14.43
N ALA A 264 -10.01 12.04 -14.53
CA ALA A 264 -10.05 10.76 -13.83
C ALA A 264 -10.05 10.96 -12.30
N LEU A 265 -9.23 11.88 -11.81
CA LEU A 265 -9.18 12.21 -10.38
C LEU A 265 -10.47 12.91 -9.92
N GLU A 266 -11.07 13.79 -10.73
CA GLU A 266 -12.37 14.38 -10.39
C GLU A 266 -13.47 13.32 -10.29
N SER A 267 -13.55 12.40 -11.25
CA SER A 267 -14.50 11.29 -11.22
C SER A 267 -14.27 10.39 -10.00
N LEU A 268 -13.01 10.09 -9.66
CA LEU A 268 -12.65 9.28 -8.49
C LEU A 268 -13.08 9.94 -7.18
N TYR A 269 -12.60 11.17 -6.92
CA TYR A 269 -12.85 11.86 -5.65
C TYR A 269 -14.34 12.16 -5.45
N SER A 270 -15.01 12.68 -6.48
CA SER A 270 -16.45 12.94 -6.42
C SER A 270 -17.28 11.66 -6.27
N GLY A 271 -16.87 10.58 -6.94
CA GLY A 271 -17.49 9.26 -6.84
C GLY A 271 -17.44 8.70 -5.43
N ILE A 272 -16.25 8.72 -4.80
CA ILE A 272 -16.07 8.28 -3.40
C ILE A 272 -16.96 9.13 -2.48
N ARG A 273 -16.99 10.46 -2.68
CA ARG A 273 -17.80 11.38 -1.86
C ARG A 273 -19.30 11.11 -1.97
N LYS A 274 -19.76 10.71 -3.15
CA LYS A 274 -21.16 10.36 -3.39
C LYS A 274 -21.58 9.07 -2.67
N VAL A 275 -20.71 8.06 -2.64
CA VAL A 275 -21.05 6.75 -2.03
C VAL A 275 -20.76 6.69 -0.53
N ALA A 276 -19.87 7.55 -0.03
CA ALA A 276 -19.49 7.66 1.37
C ALA A 276 -19.59 9.12 1.86
N PRO A 277 -20.81 9.71 1.91
CA PRO A 277 -20.99 11.13 2.20
C PRO A 277 -20.67 11.50 3.66
N GLY A 278 -20.73 10.54 4.58
CA GLY A 278 -20.45 10.75 6.01
C GLY A 278 -19.11 10.21 6.47
N LEU A 279 -18.15 10.02 5.57
CA LEU A 279 -16.81 9.63 6.00
C LEU A 279 -16.08 10.80 6.68
N GLU A 280 -15.17 10.49 7.58
CA GLU A 280 -14.44 11.47 8.40
C GLU A 280 -13.05 11.80 7.87
N VAL A 281 -12.40 10.87 7.16
CA VAL A 281 -11.13 11.13 6.47
C VAL A 281 -11.13 10.57 5.05
N LEU A 282 -10.75 11.40 4.09
CA LEU A 282 -10.26 10.96 2.78
C LEU A 282 -8.96 11.68 2.50
N HIS A 283 -7.85 10.96 2.55
CA HIS A 283 -6.52 11.50 2.26
C HIS A 283 -5.87 10.77 1.07
N MET A 284 -4.76 11.34 0.59
CA MET A 284 -3.89 10.68 -0.36
C MET A 284 -2.58 10.22 0.28
N ASP A 285 -1.80 9.47 -0.48
CA ASP A 285 -0.44 9.10 -0.11
C ASP A 285 0.59 9.77 -1.02
N ASN A 286 1.10 9.02 -1.99
CA ASN A 286 2.25 9.39 -2.77
C ASN A 286 1.96 10.42 -3.86
N ALA A 287 2.87 11.38 -3.98
CA ALA A 287 2.97 12.30 -5.10
C ALA A 287 4.41 12.29 -5.66
N ASN A 288 4.55 12.47 -6.97
CA ASN A 288 5.85 12.66 -7.58
C ASN A 288 6.12 14.16 -7.82
N PRO A 289 7.11 14.77 -7.15
CA PRO A 289 7.44 16.18 -7.37
C PRO A 289 7.83 16.48 -8.81
N ALA A 290 8.46 15.54 -9.53
CA ALA A 290 8.79 15.73 -10.94
C ALA A 290 7.54 15.84 -11.83
N THR A 291 6.48 15.07 -11.54
CA THR A 291 5.19 15.17 -12.23
C THR A 291 4.57 16.55 -12.02
N ILE A 292 4.59 17.04 -10.77
CA ILE A 292 4.02 18.34 -10.40
C ILE A 292 4.78 19.49 -11.08
N ALA A 293 6.12 19.45 -11.05
CA ALA A 293 6.96 20.45 -11.69
C ALA A 293 6.83 20.48 -13.22
N THR A 294 6.65 19.30 -13.83
CA THR A 294 6.53 19.18 -15.30
C THR A 294 5.15 19.62 -15.80
N TYR A 295 4.08 19.30 -15.07
CA TYR A 295 2.69 19.55 -15.46
C TYR A 295 1.93 20.39 -14.42
N PRO A 296 2.37 21.64 -14.14
CA PRO A 296 1.80 22.45 -13.06
C PRO A 296 0.31 22.80 -13.30
N ASP A 297 -0.11 22.98 -14.54
CA ASP A 297 -1.50 23.33 -14.87
C ASP A 297 -2.48 22.17 -14.61
N GLU A 298 -2.15 20.96 -15.04
CA GLU A 298 -2.93 19.76 -14.77
C GLU A 298 -2.91 19.41 -13.28
N CYS A 299 -1.73 19.46 -12.66
CA CYS A 299 -1.59 19.17 -11.23
C CYS A 299 -2.34 20.19 -10.37
N SER A 300 -2.39 21.47 -10.75
CA SER A 300 -3.22 22.47 -10.09
C SER A 300 -4.71 22.13 -10.12
N LYS A 301 -5.20 21.58 -11.24
CA LYS A 301 -6.60 21.12 -11.35
C LYS A 301 -6.85 19.92 -10.44
N ILE A 302 -5.91 18.97 -10.40
CA ILE A 302 -5.97 17.81 -9.50
C ILE A 302 -5.99 18.26 -8.04
N MET A 303 -5.10 19.15 -7.61
CA MET A 303 -5.07 19.68 -6.25
C MET A 303 -6.39 20.36 -5.88
N LYS A 304 -6.97 21.18 -6.77
CA LYS A 304 -8.28 21.81 -6.54
C LYS A 304 -9.41 20.78 -6.40
N THR A 305 -9.37 19.70 -7.18
CA THR A 305 -10.29 18.56 -7.03
C THR A 305 -10.11 17.89 -5.67
N ILE A 306 -8.88 17.62 -5.24
CA ILE A 306 -8.57 17.04 -3.94
C ILE A 306 -9.15 17.93 -2.84
N LEU A 307 -8.81 19.22 -2.82
CA LEU A 307 -9.33 20.20 -1.86
C LEU A 307 -10.85 20.22 -1.76
N LYS A 308 -11.54 20.05 -2.89
CA LYS A 308 -13.01 20.08 -2.95
C LYS A 308 -13.67 18.87 -2.28
N TYR A 309 -13.04 17.70 -2.29
CA TYR A 309 -13.69 16.43 -1.91
C TYR A 309 -12.99 15.67 -0.78
N HIS A 310 -11.73 15.98 -0.50
CA HIS A 310 -10.95 15.39 0.59
C HIS A 310 -11.31 16.03 1.93
N THR A 311 -10.60 15.66 2.99
CA THR A 311 -10.73 16.24 4.33
C THR A 311 -9.45 16.99 4.72
N PRO A 312 -9.51 18.06 5.53
CA PRO A 312 -8.31 18.80 5.92
C PRO A 312 -7.37 18.01 6.83
N GLY A 313 -6.07 18.25 6.69
CA GLY A 313 -5.00 17.48 7.34
C GLY A 313 -4.33 16.47 6.40
N ASP A 314 -4.58 16.57 5.10
CA ASP A 314 -3.99 15.71 4.07
C ASP A 314 -2.54 16.14 3.78
N VAL A 315 -1.67 15.16 3.57
CA VAL A 315 -0.25 15.39 3.31
C VAL A 315 0.17 14.52 2.14
N ALA A 316 0.56 15.16 1.04
CA ALA A 316 1.08 14.45 -0.12
C ALA A 316 2.54 14.06 0.14
N ALA A 317 2.80 12.76 0.30
CA ALA A 317 4.14 12.24 0.51
C ALA A 317 4.94 12.31 -0.80
N MET A 318 5.78 13.35 -0.93
CA MET A 318 6.65 13.53 -2.09
C MET A 318 7.97 12.81 -1.90
N GLY A 319 8.27 11.89 -2.81
CA GLY A 319 9.55 11.19 -2.83
C GLY A 319 10.68 12.09 -3.37
N MET A 320 11.31 12.86 -2.49
CA MET A 320 12.53 13.60 -2.82
C MET A 320 13.75 12.69 -2.74
N GLU A 321 13.80 11.88 -1.69
CA GLU A 321 14.83 10.91 -1.30
C GLU A 321 16.20 11.50 -0.96
N SER A 322 16.71 12.47 -1.73
CA SER A 322 17.96 13.19 -1.48
C SER A 322 18.01 14.54 -2.19
N ALA A 323 18.69 15.52 -1.60
CA ALA A 323 19.00 16.81 -2.21
C ALA A 323 20.37 16.81 -2.92
N ASP A 324 21.15 15.74 -2.80
CA ASP A 324 22.50 15.64 -3.37
C ASP A 324 22.43 15.21 -4.84
N PRO A 325 22.82 16.06 -5.80
CA PRO A 325 22.80 15.73 -7.23
C PRO A 325 23.59 14.47 -7.58
N ALA A 326 24.66 14.16 -6.83
CA ALA A 326 25.44 12.96 -7.08
C ALA A 326 24.67 11.69 -6.71
N VAL A 327 23.97 11.71 -5.57
CA VAL A 327 23.13 10.60 -5.11
C VAL A 327 21.91 10.44 -6.02
N ILE A 328 21.28 11.54 -6.45
CA ILE A 328 20.16 11.53 -7.39
C ILE A 328 20.52 10.79 -8.67
N ARG A 329 21.64 11.14 -9.30
CA ARG A 329 22.10 10.46 -10.53
C ARG A 329 22.50 9.02 -10.30
N ALA A 330 23.18 8.72 -9.19
CA ALA A 330 23.63 7.36 -8.89
C ALA A 330 22.48 6.37 -8.63
N ASN A 331 21.30 6.88 -8.24
CA ASN A 331 20.14 6.07 -7.87
C ASN A 331 18.96 6.24 -8.83
N ASN A 332 19.12 6.98 -9.92
CA ASN A 332 18.06 7.32 -10.87
C ASN A 332 16.82 7.92 -10.19
N LEU A 333 17.03 8.78 -9.19
CA LEU A 333 15.92 9.43 -8.48
C LEU A 333 15.12 10.31 -9.43
N LYS A 334 13.84 10.51 -9.10
CA LYS A 334 12.85 11.09 -10.01
C LYS A 334 12.94 12.61 -10.17
N ALA A 335 13.47 13.32 -9.20
CA ALA A 335 13.43 14.78 -9.14
C ALA A 335 14.76 15.37 -8.66
N MET A 336 15.11 16.54 -9.20
CA MET A 336 16.16 17.40 -8.69
C MET A 336 15.61 18.33 -7.59
N PRO A 337 16.46 18.94 -6.74
CA PRO A 337 15.99 19.84 -5.69
C PRO A 337 15.07 20.96 -6.19
N ASP A 338 15.40 21.56 -7.34
CA ASP A 338 14.59 22.64 -7.92
C ASP A 338 13.19 22.17 -8.32
N ASP A 339 13.04 20.96 -8.85
CA ASP A 339 11.72 20.37 -9.16
C ASP A 339 10.88 20.20 -7.88
N VAL A 340 11.54 19.76 -6.80
CA VAL A 340 10.88 19.59 -5.50
C VAL A 340 10.46 20.95 -4.92
N PHE A 341 11.28 21.99 -5.05
CA PHE A 341 10.93 23.34 -4.62
C PHE A 341 9.69 23.87 -5.34
N GLU A 342 9.63 23.76 -6.67
CA GLU A 342 8.48 24.22 -7.45
C GLU A 342 7.21 23.42 -7.11
N ALA A 343 7.34 22.10 -6.90
CA ALA A 343 6.21 21.27 -6.45
C ALA A 343 5.69 21.68 -5.06
N VAL A 344 6.59 21.88 -4.09
CA VAL A 344 6.28 22.34 -2.73
C VAL A 344 5.59 23.71 -2.77
N LYS A 345 6.13 24.64 -3.56
CA LYS A 345 5.59 25.99 -3.71
C LYS A 345 4.17 25.95 -4.26
N LEU A 346 3.95 25.25 -5.37
CA LEU A 346 2.62 25.13 -5.99
C LEU A 346 1.60 24.52 -5.04
N MET A 347 1.99 23.46 -4.32
CA MET A 347 1.12 22.80 -3.35
C MET A 347 0.77 23.71 -2.18
N ASN A 348 1.73 24.47 -1.65
CA ASN A 348 1.47 25.45 -0.59
C ASN A 348 0.56 26.58 -1.05
N GLU A 349 0.74 27.09 -2.28
CA GLU A 349 -0.11 28.14 -2.86
C GLU A 349 -1.58 27.72 -2.93
N ILE A 350 -1.85 26.44 -3.18
CA ILE A 350 -3.22 25.91 -3.33
C ILE A 350 -3.76 25.37 -1.98
N GLY A 351 -2.98 24.54 -1.29
CA GLY A 351 -3.43 23.67 -0.21
C GLY A 351 -3.24 24.19 1.22
N SER A 352 -2.47 25.25 1.42
CA SER A 352 -2.17 25.78 2.77
C SER A 352 -3.39 26.41 3.49
N ILE A 353 -4.50 26.60 2.78
CA ILE A 353 -5.76 27.13 3.31
C ILE A 353 -6.22 26.28 4.49
N ARG A 354 -6.61 26.94 5.59
CA ARG A 354 -7.11 26.27 6.79
C ARG A 354 -8.52 25.74 6.58
N GLY A 355 -8.71 24.45 6.82
CA GLY A 355 -10.01 23.80 6.83
C GLY A 355 -10.71 23.91 8.18
N GLU A 356 -11.87 23.27 8.27
CA GLU A 356 -12.81 23.32 9.39
C GLU A 356 -12.25 22.80 10.72
N ASN A 357 -11.24 21.91 10.67
CA ASN A 357 -10.57 21.36 11.86
C ASN A 357 -9.33 22.17 12.29
N GLY A 358 -9.05 23.30 11.62
CA GLY A 358 -7.89 24.16 11.89
C GLY A 358 -6.57 23.66 11.27
N LEU A 359 -6.53 22.49 10.65
CA LEU A 359 -5.41 22.04 9.84
C LEU A 359 -5.50 22.65 8.44
N SER A 360 -4.37 22.76 7.75
CA SER A 360 -4.39 23.09 6.32
C SER A 360 -5.00 21.93 5.53
N HIS A 361 -5.57 22.24 4.37
CA HIS A 361 -6.18 21.23 3.52
C HIS A 361 -5.15 20.20 3.04
N LEU A 362 -4.22 20.61 2.17
CA LEU A 362 -3.23 19.75 1.56
C LEU A 362 -1.84 20.35 1.75
N LEU A 363 -0.94 19.62 2.39
CA LEU A 363 0.43 20.06 2.62
C LEU A 363 1.45 19.16 1.93
N PRO A 364 2.61 19.72 1.54
CA PRO A 364 3.72 18.93 1.04
C PRO A 364 4.39 18.14 2.17
N GLY A 365 4.49 16.83 2.01
CA GLY A 365 5.38 15.95 2.79
C GLY A 365 6.61 15.59 1.98
N LEU A 366 7.76 15.39 2.63
CA LEU A 366 9.01 15.01 1.97
C LEU A 366 9.56 13.72 2.56
N ASN A 367 9.81 12.75 1.69
CA ASN A 367 10.50 11.52 2.04
C ASN A 367 12.00 11.65 1.75
N PHE A 368 12.82 11.17 2.67
CA PHE A 368 14.28 11.05 2.54
C PHE A 368 14.67 9.60 2.78
N VAL A 369 15.57 9.08 1.95
CA VAL A 369 16.08 7.70 2.08
C VAL A 369 17.56 7.76 2.42
N HIS A 370 17.91 7.11 3.52
CA HIS A 370 19.29 6.92 3.95
C HIS A 370 19.87 5.63 3.37
N GLY A 371 21.17 5.64 3.05
CA GLY A 371 21.90 4.46 2.59
C GLY A 371 21.84 4.26 1.07
N LEU A 372 21.53 5.33 0.34
CA LEU A 372 21.53 5.31 -1.13
C LEU A 372 22.96 5.27 -1.69
N ALA A 373 23.12 4.73 -2.90
CA ALA A 373 24.42 4.65 -3.56
C ALA A 373 25.03 6.06 -3.76
N GLY A 374 26.31 6.21 -3.41
CA GLY A 374 27.01 7.50 -3.53
C GLY A 374 26.75 8.49 -2.38
N GLU A 375 25.98 8.11 -1.37
CA GLU A 375 25.77 8.95 -0.18
C GLU A 375 27.08 9.18 0.58
N THR A 376 27.31 10.42 1.00
CA THR A 376 28.47 10.81 1.81
C THR A 376 28.06 11.72 2.97
N LYS A 377 28.98 12.05 3.87
CA LYS A 377 28.73 13.04 4.93
C LYS A 377 28.23 14.39 4.38
N LYS A 378 28.65 14.77 3.16
CA LYS A 378 28.20 16.01 2.49
C LYS A 378 26.71 15.95 2.15
N THR A 379 26.18 14.78 1.80
CA THR A 379 24.78 14.58 1.43
C THR A 379 23.84 15.04 2.53
N PHE A 380 24.13 14.71 3.79
CA PHE A 380 23.34 15.19 4.93
C PHE A 380 23.32 16.72 5.06
N GLY A 381 24.45 17.37 4.78
CA GLY A 381 24.53 18.83 4.74
C GLY A 381 23.63 19.42 3.66
N LEU A 382 23.68 18.87 2.44
CA LEU A 382 22.82 19.30 1.34
C LEU A 382 21.33 19.08 1.62
N ASN A 383 20.96 17.92 2.19
CA ASN A 383 19.59 17.63 2.59
C ASN A 383 19.09 18.63 3.64
N TYR A 384 19.94 18.95 4.62
CA TYR A 384 19.61 19.89 5.69
C TYR A 384 19.51 21.34 5.18
N ASP A 385 20.42 21.77 4.31
CA ASP A 385 20.38 23.10 3.69
C ASP A 385 19.16 23.26 2.79
N PHE A 386 18.79 22.22 2.05
CA PHE A 386 17.55 22.18 1.28
C PHE A 386 16.33 22.40 2.18
N LEU A 387 16.21 21.65 3.28
CA LEU A 387 15.10 21.80 4.22
C LEU A 387 15.04 23.22 4.80
N LYS A 388 16.19 23.81 5.16
CA LYS A 388 16.25 25.20 5.64
C LYS A 388 15.77 26.23 4.63
N ASN A 389 15.92 25.95 3.35
CA ASN A 389 15.47 26.85 2.28
C ASN A 389 13.97 26.70 1.97
N ILE A 390 13.35 25.57 2.34
CA ILE A 390 11.89 25.37 2.22
C ILE A 390 11.12 26.10 3.32
N PHE A 391 11.71 26.19 4.52
CA PHE A 391 11.09 26.75 5.73
C PHE A 391 10.94 28.27 5.72
#